data_AF-A0AAV3RK36-F1
#
_entry.id   AF-A0AAV3RK36-F1
#
_cell.length_a   1.000
_cell.length_b   1.000
_cell.length_c   1.000
_cell.angle_alpha   90.00
_cell.angle_beta   90.00
_cell.angle_gamma   90.00
#
_symmetry.space_group_name_H-M   'P 1'
#
loop_
_entity.id
_entity.type
_entity.pdbx_description
1 polymer ?
#
loop_
_entity_poly.entity_id
_entity_poly.type
_entity_poly.pdbx_seq_one_letter_code
_entity_poly.pdbx_strand_id
1 'polypeptide(L)'
;MASQPEVDDKPFVPPPIGYPTSGYPSPYNEFPEQYQHHVAGYPTGPSYHHFPHQHSMPGQVPPSGSAYYMASKIAYPHTEKKKGCSFPKIMICLVVVLVICTTLMSLLLWAIFGSHGPKFEVEAFSVPMFDINDTSLRASWAANVTVTNPNEKLTLSFGHIESRLVYKEFLLDTSIVEPVNVDKNDQGSMISKFAVPSPDYDSNKVFCLRSINEDYAKGSIFFNVRFEMEAMMSSGDVWRRQTTLTVLCEYLEVQFEKGGVGKWNSNKRDCYLTN
;
A
#
# COMPACT_ATOMS: atom_id res chain seq x y z
N MET A 1 -47.11 -5.63 -50.54
CA MET A 1 -47.19 -6.90 -49.80
C MET A 1 -45.76 -7.36 -49.55
N ALA A 2 -45.22 -7.02 -48.38
CA ALA A 2 -43.96 -7.54 -47.87
C ALA A 2 -44.09 -7.54 -46.34
N SER A 3 -43.97 -8.73 -45.77
CA SER A 3 -44.29 -9.08 -44.39
C SER A 3 -43.14 -8.71 -43.45
N GLN A 4 -43.48 -8.22 -42.26
CA GLN A 4 -42.56 -7.91 -41.17
C GLN A 4 -42.45 -9.13 -40.24
N PRO A 5 -41.26 -9.52 -39.75
CA PRO A 5 -41.15 -10.62 -38.80
C PRO A 5 -41.39 -10.13 -37.36
N GLU A 6 -42.17 -10.94 -36.65
CA GLU A 6 -42.61 -10.84 -35.27
C GLU A 6 -41.45 -11.20 -34.32
N VAL A 7 -41.17 -10.34 -33.33
CA VAL A 7 -40.14 -10.57 -32.30
C VAL A 7 -40.84 -11.15 -31.07
N ASP A 8 -40.51 -12.39 -30.75
CA ASP A 8 -41.04 -13.16 -29.62
C ASP A 8 -40.43 -12.63 -28.30
N ASP A 9 -41.26 -12.00 -27.48
CA ASP A 9 -40.90 -11.37 -26.22
C ASP A 9 -41.15 -12.36 -25.07
N LYS A 10 -40.07 -13.03 -24.62
CA LYS A 10 -40.11 -13.89 -23.43
C LYS A 10 -39.22 -13.29 -22.33
N PRO A 11 -39.77 -12.99 -21.14
CA PRO A 11 -38.98 -12.45 -20.05
C PRO A 11 -37.96 -13.47 -19.53
N PHE A 12 -36.70 -13.04 -19.41
CA PHE A 12 -35.64 -13.78 -18.75
C PHE A 12 -35.89 -13.81 -17.23
N VAL A 13 -36.12 -15.01 -16.68
CA VAL A 13 -36.22 -15.25 -15.24
C VAL A 13 -34.87 -15.80 -14.76
N PRO A 14 -34.11 -15.08 -13.92
CA PRO A 14 -32.87 -15.61 -13.36
C PRO A 14 -33.17 -16.72 -12.33
N PRO A 15 -32.34 -17.77 -12.22
CA PRO A 15 -32.53 -18.84 -11.25
C PRO A 15 -32.26 -18.36 -9.82
N PRO A 16 -32.95 -18.92 -8.80
CA PRO A 16 -32.73 -18.56 -7.41
C PRO A 16 -31.34 -19.00 -6.92
N ILE A 17 -30.60 -18.06 -6.34
CA ILE A 17 -29.30 -18.29 -5.69
C ILE A 17 -29.53 -19.08 -4.40
N GLY A 18 -29.11 -20.35 -4.40
CA GLY A 18 -29.07 -21.19 -3.21
C GLY A 18 -27.85 -20.87 -2.35
N TYR A 19 -28.08 -20.57 -1.07
CA TYR A 19 -27.06 -20.57 -0.04
C TYR A 19 -26.92 -21.98 0.55
N PRO A 20 -25.71 -22.42 0.90
CA PRO A 20 -25.57 -23.36 2.01
C PRO A 20 -24.73 -22.76 3.16
N THR A 21 -25.40 -22.65 4.30
CA THR A 21 -24.84 -22.47 5.64
C THR A 21 -24.21 -23.74 6.20
N SER A 22 -23.04 -23.56 6.83
CA SER A 22 -22.57 -24.17 8.08
C SER A 22 -22.62 -25.70 8.25
N GLY A 23 -21.44 -26.33 8.30
CA GLY A 23 -21.20 -27.62 8.94
C GLY A 23 -19.89 -27.61 9.74
N TYR A 24 -19.98 -27.85 11.05
CA TYR A 24 -18.92 -28.35 11.96
C TYR A 24 -19.12 -29.87 12.15
N PRO A 25 -18.29 -30.66 12.89
CA PRO A 25 -16.94 -30.45 13.47
C PRO A 25 -15.96 -31.64 13.23
N SER A 26 -14.66 -31.51 13.57
CA SER A 26 -13.91 -32.59 14.27
C SER A 26 -12.48 -32.21 14.71
N PRO A 27 -11.91 -32.89 15.73
CA PRO A 27 -10.73 -32.49 16.49
C PRO A 27 -9.47 -33.33 16.18
N TYR A 28 -8.27 -32.81 16.44
CA TYR A 28 -7.11 -33.63 16.82
C TYR A 28 -6.16 -32.84 17.73
N ASN A 29 -5.64 -33.55 18.73
CA ASN A 29 -4.79 -33.13 19.84
C ASN A 29 -3.36 -32.77 19.40
N GLU A 30 -2.66 -31.93 20.17
CA GLU A 30 -1.29 -32.21 20.62
C GLU A 30 -0.83 -31.28 21.76
N PHE A 31 0.12 -31.79 22.55
CA PHE A 31 0.49 -31.48 23.93
C PHE A 31 1.28 -30.16 24.15
N PRO A 32 1.36 -29.66 25.41
CA PRO A 32 2.35 -28.67 25.84
C PRO A 32 3.61 -29.34 26.42
N GLU A 33 4.80 -28.99 25.92
CA GLU A 33 6.07 -29.38 26.53
C GLU A 33 6.48 -28.42 27.66
N GLN A 34 6.68 -29.01 28.84
CA GLN A 34 7.53 -28.49 29.90
C GLN A 34 8.99 -28.70 29.53
N TYR A 35 9.87 -27.71 29.71
CA TYR A 35 11.27 -27.99 30.06
C TYR A 35 11.85 -27.00 31.06
N GLN A 36 12.56 -27.59 32.01
CA GLN A 36 13.13 -27.05 33.22
C GLN A 36 14.43 -26.26 33.00
N HIS A 37 14.63 -25.35 33.95
CA HIS A 37 15.87 -24.68 34.34
C HIS A 37 17.15 -25.52 34.25
N HIS A 38 18.17 -24.97 33.60
CA HIS A 38 19.57 -25.27 33.89
C HIS A 38 20.34 -23.99 34.20
N VAL A 39 20.72 -23.87 35.48
CA VAL A 39 21.68 -22.90 36.01
C VAL A 39 23.00 -23.65 36.14
N ALA A 40 24.06 -23.18 35.49
CA ALA A 40 25.41 -23.71 35.66
C ALA A 40 26.33 -22.57 36.14
N GLY A 41 26.79 -22.71 37.38
CA GLY A 41 27.73 -21.80 38.04
C GLY A 41 29.18 -22.03 37.62
N TYR A 42 30.00 -21.02 37.87
CA TYR A 42 31.46 -21.02 37.68
C TYR A 42 32.17 -21.84 38.77
N PRO A 43 33.23 -22.60 38.45
CA PRO A 43 34.16 -23.11 39.46
C PRO A 43 35.41 -22.23 39.61
N THR A 44 35.73 -21.95 40.85
CA THR A 44 36.98 -21.33 41.35
C THR A 44 38.04 -22.40 41.62
N GLY A 45 39.28 -22.15 41.18
CA GLY A 45 40.53 -22.32 41.93
C GLY A 45 41.04 -23.75 42.28
N PRO A 46 42.33 -24.07 42.03
CA PRO A 46 42.89 -25.40 42.30
C PRO A 46 43.52 -25.49 43.70
N SER A 47 43.45 -26.67 44.32
CA SER A 47 44.18 -26.98 45.55
C SER A 47 44.81 -28.37 45.49
N TYR A 48 46.14 -28.33 45.39
CA TYR A 48 47.21 -29.20 45.90
C TYR A 48 47.02 -30.73 46.01
N HIS A 49 47.95 -31.41 45.34
CA HIS A 49 48.27 -32.83 45.41
C HIS A 49 48.80 -33.27 46.78
N HIS A 50 48.29 -34.39 47.29
CA HIS A 50 48.96 -35.22 48.28
C HIS A 50 48.88 -36.70 47.89
N PHE A 51 50.06 -37.30 47.71
CA PHE A 51 50.38 -38.73 47.80
C PHE A 51 51.83 -38.76 48.36
N PRO A 52 52.33 -39.84 49.03
CA PRO A 52 52.10 -41.25 48.67
C PRO A 52 52.10 -42.24 49.87
N HIS A 53 51.95 -43.55 49.59
CA HIS A 53 52.88 -44.63 50.00
C HIS A 53 52.24 -46.03 49.94
N GLN A 54 52.72 -46.91 49.06
CA GLN A 54 52.80 -48.38 49.27
C GLN A 54 54.03 -48.91 48.49
N HIS A 55 55.04 -49.44 49.18
CA HIS A 55 55.38 -50.87 49.41
C HIS A 55 56.46 -51.42 48.46
N SER A 56 57.64 -51.78 49.00
CA SER A 56 58.35 -53.06 48.79
C SER A 56 59.82 -53.02 49.26
N MET A 57 60.26 -54.13 49.84
CA MET A 57 61.62 -54.63 50.10
C MET A 57 61.58 -56.14 49.72
N PRO A 58 62.69 -56.90 49.58
CA PRO A 58 64.11 -56.57 49.77
C PRO A 58 65.05 -57.05 48.62
N GLY A 59 66.29 -56.56 48.58
CA GLY A 59 67.38 -57.11 47.76
C GLY A 59 68.72 -56.42 48.02
N GLN A 60 69.73 -57.20 48.42
CA GLN A 60 71.02 -56.77 48.97
C GLN A 60 72.13 -56.49 47.92
N VAL A 61 72.68 -55.25 47.94
CA VAL A 61 74.11 -54.75 47.93
C VAL A 61 75.16 -55.23 46.84
N PRO A 62 76.34 -54.55 46.63
CA PRO A 62 76.70 -53.43 45.69
C PRO A 62 77.95 -53.82 44.80
N PRO A 63 78.87 -52.93 44.26
CA PRO A 63 79.02 -51.46 44.32
C PRO A 63 79.52 -50.69 43.05
N SER A 64 79.62 -49.37 43.24
CA SER A 64 80.60 -48.40 42.70
C SER A 64 80.32 -47.73 41.34
N GLY A 65 80.31 -46.40 41.34
CA GLY A 65 80.48 -45.61 40.11
C GLY A 65 79.68 -44.29 40.04
N SER A 66 80.21 -43.24 40.64
CA SER A 66 80.08 -41.81 40.25
C SER A 66 78.71 -41.25 39.85
N ALA A 67 78.15 -40.45 40.75
CA ALA A 67 77.10 -39.48 40.48
C ALA A 67 77.59 -38.33 39.59
N TYR A 68 76.95 -38.15 38.44
CA TYR A 68 76.88 -36.87 37.72
C TYR A 68 75.42 -36.53 37.48
N TYR A 69 74.91 -35.59 38.29
CA TYR A 69 73.63 -34.93 38.06
C TYR A 69 73.75 -34.02 36.84
N MET A 70 73.06 -34.36 35.75
CA MET A 70 72.69 -33.36 34.73
C MET A 70 71.25 -32.90 35.02
N ALA A 71 71.15 -31.69 35.58
CA ALA A 71 69.91 -30.98 35.74
C ALA A 71 69.36 -30.59 34.36
N SER A 72 68.17 -31.10 34.02
CA SER A 72 67.41 -30.69 32.86
C SER A 72 67.05 -29.21 32.97
N LYS A 73 67.51 -28.39 32.01
CA LYS A 73 67.03 -27.02 31.87
C LYS A 73 65.56 -27.05 31.45
N ILE A 74 64.70 -26.61 32.36
CA ILE A 74 63.28 -26.37 32.17
C ILE A 74 63.11 -25.33 31.05
N ALA A 75 62.43 -25.71 29.97
CA ALA A 75 61.97 -24.78 28.96
C ALA A 75 60.87 -23.90 29.57
N TYR A 76 61.06 -22.59 29.58
CA TYR A 76 60.02 -21.64 29.94
C TYR A 76 58.86 -21.79 28.95
N PRO A 77 57.62 -22.01 29.39
CA PRO A 77 56.49 -21.95 28.48
C PRO A 77 56.33 -20.49 28.05
N HIS A 78 56.68 -20.18 26.79
CA HIS A 78 56.16 -18.99 26.14
C HIS A 78 54.64 -19.07 26.23
N THR A 79 54.06 -18.17 27.02
CA THR A 79 52.62 -17.95 27.01
C THR A 79 52.31 -17.29 25.67
N GLU A 80 52.07 -18.12 24.65
CA GLU A 80 51.42 -17.66 23.43
C GLU A 80 50.11 -17.01 23.85
N LYS A 81 50.02 -15.69 23.67
CA LYS A 81 48.74 -14.99 23.69
C LYS A 81 47.91 -15.59 22.57
N LYS A 82 47.11 -16.61 22.90
CA LYS A 82 46.04 -17.09 22.02
C LYS A 82 45.23 -15.87 21.64
N LYS A 83 45.31 -15.46 20.36
CA LYS A 83 44.42 -14.46 19.76
C LYS A 83 43.01 -15.02 19.93
N GLY A 84 42.33 -14.60 20.98
CA GLY A 84 40.95 -14.99 21.27
C GLY A 84 40.12 -14.77 20.02
N CYS A 85 39.46 -15.83 19.58
CA CYS A 85 38.73 -15.90 18.32
C CYS A 85 37.90 -14.64 18.09
N SER A 86 38.11 -13.99 16.94
CA SER A 86 37.28 -12.87 16.42
C SER A 86 35.82 -13.26 16.14
N PHE A 87 35.34 -14.40 16.65
CA PHE A 87 34.02 -14.95 16.41
C PHE A 87 32.88 -13.97 16.70
N PRO A 88 32.84 -13.24 17.85
CA PRO A 88 31.78 -12.27 18.08
C PRO A 88 31.87 -11.04 17.17
N LYS A 89 33.08 -10.62 16.78
CA LYS A 89 33.29 -9.51 15.84
C LYS A 89 32.83 -9.88 14.43
N ILE A 90 33.13 -11.10 13.99
CA ILE A 90 32.69 -11.63 12.70
C ILE A 90 31.16 -11.79 12.69
N MET A 91 30.57 -12.27 13.79
CA MET A 91 29.11 -12.36 13.92
C MET A 91 28.43 -10.99 13.84
N ILE A 92 28.94 -9.99 14.56
CA ILE A 92 28.41 -8.62 14.50
C ILE A 92 28.56 -8.05 13.08
N CYS A 93 29.72 -8.20 12.44
CA CYS A 93 29.90 -7.76 11.06
C CYS A 93 28.91 -8.45 10.09
N LEU A 94 28.68 -9.74 10.27
CA LEU A 94 27.74 -10.50 9.45
C LEU A 94 26.31 -9.98 9.63
N VAL A 95 25.87 -9.76 10.88
CA VAL A 95 24.56 -9.18 11.17
C VAL A 95 24.40 -7.79 10.56
N VAL A 96 25.41 -6.91 10.70
CA VAL A 96 25.38 -5.57 10.11
C VAL A 96 25.29 -5.62 8.58
N VAL A 97 26.08 -6.49 7.93
CA VAL A 97 26.03 -6.67 6.48
C VAL A 97 24.66 -7.19 6.05
N LEU A 98 24.07 -8.15 6.77
CA LEU A 98 22.72 -8.63 6.46
C LEU A 98 21.68 -7.52 6.58
N VAL A 99 21.72 -6.70 7.63
CA VAL A 99 20.80 -5.56 7.81
C VAL A 99 20.96 -4.54 6.69
N ILE A 100 22.19 -4.22 6.28
CA ILE A 100 22.44 -3.31 5.15
C ILE A 100 21.92 -3.93 3.85
N CYS A 101 22.19 -5.20 3.59
CA CYS A 101 21.70 -5.88 2.39
C CYS A 101 20.18 -5.96 2.35
N THR A 102 19.51 -6.28 3.45
CA THR A 102 18.04 -6.36 3.48
C THR A 102 17.42 -4.97 3.33
N THR A 103 17.95 -3.94 3.99
CA THR A 103 17.46 -2.56 3.84
C THR A 103 17.68 -2.03 2.43
N LEU A 104 18.86 -2.26 1.82
CA LEU A 104 19.13 -1.90 0.43
C LEU A 104 18.19 -2.64 -0.53
N MET A 105 17.99 -3.95 -0.32
CA MET A 105 17.04 -4.70 -1.13
C MET A 105 15.63 -4.16 -0.96
N SER A 106 15.15 -3.90 0.25
CA SER A 106 13.84 -3.27 0.47
C SER A 106 13.72 -1.89 -0.18
N LEU A 107 14.76 -1.06 -0.15
CA LEU A 107 14.77 0.26 -0.81
C LEU A 107 14.75 0.14 -2.33
N LEU A 108 15.51 -0.80 -2.89
CA LEU A 108 15.50 -1.08 -4.33
C LEU A 108 14.15 -1.65 -4.76
N LEU A 109 13.59 -2.58 -4.00
CA LEU A 109 12.26 -3.13 -4.25
C LEU A 109 11.21 -2.02 -4.15
N TRP A 110 11.28 -1.10 -3.19
CA TRP A 110 10.37 0.05 -3.11
C TRP A 110 10.54 1.02 -4.29
N ALA A 111 11.77 1.31 -4.70
CA ALA A 111 12.05 2.17 -5.86
C ALA A 111 11.58 1.54 -7.19
N ILE A 112 11.60 0.21 -7.29
CA ILE A 112 11.21 -0.54 -8.50
C ILE A 112 9.71 -0.84 -8.52
N PHE A 113 9.13 -1.26 -7.39
CA PHE A 113 7.72 -1.65 -7.26
C PHE A 113 6.80 -0.48 -6.90
N GLY A 114 7.34 0.64 -6.42
CA GLY A 114 6.62 1.91 -6.32
C GLY A 114 6.43 2.55 -7.69
N SER A 115 6.00 1.77 -8.71
CA SER A 115 5.64 2.34 -10.00
C SER A 115 4.55 3.38 -9.73
N HIS A 116 4.89 4.65 -9.88
CA HIS A 116 3.96 5.73 -9.61
C HIS A 116 2.74 5.56 -10.53
N GLY A 117 1.57 5.33 -9.92
CA GLY A 117 0.30 5.31 -10.63
C GLY A 117 -0.03 6.71 -11.19
N PRO A 118 -1.06 6.80 -12.06
CA PRO A 118 -1.51 8.09 -12.55
C PRO A 118 -1.91 9.01 -11.39
N LYS A 119 -1.50 10.28 -11.48
CA LYS A 119 -1.91 11.33 -10.55
C LYS A 119 -3.01 12.16 -11.20
N PHE A 120 -3.98 12.59 -10.40
CA PHE A 120 -5.11 13.37 -10.86
C PHE A 120 -5.17 14.66 -10.05
N GLU A 121 -5.25 15.80 -10.72
CA GLU A 121 -5.29 17.11 -10.08
C GLU A 121 -6.39 17.96 -10.71
N VAL A 122 -7.17 18.66 -9.88
CA VAL A 122 -8.14 19.62 -10.40
C VAL A 122 -7.39 20.85 -10.92
N GLU A 123 -7.43 21.06 -12.23
CA GLU A 123 -6.83 22.22 -12.89
C GLU A 123 -7.78 23.42 -12.84
N ALA A 124 -9.06 23.19 -13.12
CA ALA A 124 -10.09 24.21 -13.07
C ALA A 124 -11.44 23.63 -12.66
N PHE A 125 -12.19 24.39 -11.86
CA PHE A 125 -13.59 24.13 -11.56
C PHE A 125 -14.35 25.45 -11.63
N SER A 126 -15.45 25.48 -12.37
CA SER A 126 -16.21 26.72 -12.60
C SER A 126 -17.71 26.46 -12.61
N VAL A 127 -18.46 27.45 -12.13
CA VAL A 127 -19.92 27.43 -12.10
C VAL A 127 -20.43 28.68 -12.82
N PRO A 128 -20.51 28.66 -14.17
CA PRO A 128 -20.85 29.85 -14.96
C PRO A 128 -22.29 30.32 -14.77
N MET A 129 -23.20 29.43 -14.38
CA MET A 129 -24.60 29.78 -14.10
C MET A 129 -25.06 29.01 -12.86
N PHE A 130 -25.64 29.74 -11.91
CA PHE A 130 -26.23 29.17 -10.71
C PHE A 130 -27.46 29.99 -10.29
N ASP A 131 -28.64 29.45 -10.58
CA ASP A 131 -29.93 30.02 -10.19
C ASP A 131 -30.67 29.01 -9.33
N ILE A 132 -30.87 29.35 -8.06
CA ILE A 132 -31.49 28.48 -7.07
C ILE A 132 -32.63 29.19 -6.34
N ASN A 133 -33.71 28.44 -6.13
CA ASN A 133 -34.75 28.74 -5.17
C ASN A 133 -35.17 27.46 -4.43
N ASP A 134 -36.14 27.56 -3.53
CA ASP A 134 -36.57 26.43 -2.68
C ASP A 134 -37.14 25.22 -3.45
N THR A 135 -37.48 25.39 -4.73
CA THR A 135 -38.21 24.40 -5.55
C THR A 135 -37.51 24.01 -6.85
N SER A 136 -36.53 24.79 -7.31
CA SER A 136 -35.80 24.56 -8.54
C SER A 136 -34.36 25.03 -8.44
N LEU A 137 -33.47 24.27 -9.07
CA LEU A 137 -32.09 24.63 -9.35
C LEU A 137 -31.89 24.59 -10.86
N ARG A 138 -31.32 25.65 -11.40
CA ARG A 138 -30.83 25.72 -12.78
C ARG A 138 -29.38 26.16 -12.72
N ALA A 139 -28.49 25.25 -13.02
CA ALA A 139 -27.06 25.51 -12.88
C ALA A 139 -26.25 24.69 -13.88
N SER A 140 -25.05 25.16 -14.16
CA SER A 140 -24.08 24.43 -14.96
C SER A 140 -22.70 24.51 -14.33
N TRP A 141 -21.92 23.46 -14.53
CA TRP A 141 -20.56 23.32 -14.01
C TRP A 141 -19.63 22.84 -15.11
N ALA A 142 -18.38 23.26 -15.05
CA ALA A 142 -17.31 22.70 -15.85
C ALA A 142 -16.12 22.38 -14.94
N ALA A 143 -15.66 21.14 -15.02
CA ALA A 143 -14.49 20.64 -14.31
C ALA A 143 -13.43 20.25 -15.35
N ASN A 144 -12.19 20.66 -15.13
CA ASN A 144 -11.02 20.21 -15.87
C ASN A 144 -10.06 19.57 -14.87
N VAL A 145 -9.79 18.27 -15.07
CA VAL A 145 -8.89 17.48 -14.25
C VAL A 145 -7.72 17.03 -15.11
N THR A 146 -6.51 17.36 -14.69
CA THR A 146 -5.29 16.89 -15.34
C THR A 146 -4.96 15.50 -14.81
N VAL A 147 -4.71 14.56 -15.71
CA VAL A 147 -4.12 13.26 -15.42
C VAL A 147 -2.65 13.28 -15.80
N THR A 148 -1.77 12.94 -14.87
CA THR A 148 -0.33 12.85 -15.09
C THR A 148 0.11 11.40 -14.99
N ASN A 149 0.80 10.90 -16.00
CA ASN A 149 1.42 9.58 -15.98
C ASN A 149 2.93 9.70 -15.68
N PRO A 150 3.36 9.57 -14.42
CA PRO A 150 4.77 9.59 -14.05
C PRO A 150 5.52 8.29 -14.43
N ASN A 151 4.85 7.33 -15.07
CA ASN A 151 5.46 6.06 -15.42
C ASN A 151 6.22 6.17 -16.74
N GLU A 152 7.48 5.75 -16.74
CA GLU A 152 8.35 5.81 -17.93
C GLU A 152 8.19 4.60 -18.87
N LYS A 153 7.48 3.56 -18.42
CA LYS A 153 7.37 2.27 -19.12
C LYS A 153 5.97 2.01 -19.63
N LEU A 154 4.95 2.47 -18.89
CA LEU A 154 3.54 2.21 -19.17
C LEU A 154 2.87 3.41 -19.82
N THR A 155 2.08 3.14 -20.85
CA THR A 155 1.10 4.08 -21.43
C THR A 155 -0.28 3.78 -20.85
N LEU A 156 -1.09 4.82 -20.68
CA LEU A 156 -2.45 4.72 -20.13
C LEU A 156 -3.45 5.15 -21.19
N SER A 157 -4.49 4.33 -21.40
CA SER A 157 -5.61 4.67 -22.28
C SER A 157 -6.89 4.54 -21.49
N PHE A 158 -7.65 5.63 -21.40
CA PHE A 158 -8.93 5.71 -20.72
C PHE A 158 -10.03 5.72 -21.78
N GLY A 159 -10.73 4.59 -21.95
CA GLY A 159 -11.68 4.40 -23.04
C GLY A 159 -13.08 4.90 -22.69
N HIS A 160 -13.66 4.34 -21.63
CA HIS A 160 -14.95 4.78 -21.10
C HIS A 160 -14.69 5.55 -19.81
N ILE A 161 -15.07 6.83 -19.80
CA ILE A 161 -14.92 7.72 -18.65
C ILE A 161 -16.28 8.33 -18.35
N GLU A 162 -16.84 7.95 -17.21
CA GLU A 162 -18.03 8.56 -16.66
C GLU A 162 -17.63 9.48 -15.50
N SER A 163 -18.15 10.69 -15.50
CA SER A 163 -17.96 11.64 -14.41
C SER A 163 -19.28 12.00 -13.76
N ARG A 164 -19.31 12.08 -12.44
CA ARG A 164 -20.49 12.37 -11.62
C ARG A 164 -20.24 13.60 -10.76
N LEU A 165 -21.14 14.57 -10.83
CA LEU A 165 -21.14 15.74 -9.97
C LEU A 165 -22.05 15.46 -8.77
N VAL A 166 -21.48 15.56 -7.57
CA VAL A 166 -22.15 15.23 -6.32
C VAL A 166 -22.12 16.43 -5.38
N TYR A 167 -23.26 16.72 -4.74
CA TYR A 167 -23.34 17.64 -3.62
C TYR A 167 -23.70 16.85 -2.36
N LYS A 168 -22.82 16.88 -1.35
CA LYS A 168 -22.88 15.99 -0.18
C LYS A 168 -22.94 14.52 -0.64
N GLU A 169 -24.13 13.92 -0.64
CA GLU A 169 -24.38 12.55 -1.09
C GLU A 169 -25.34 12.48 -2.30
N PHE A 170 -25.84 13.63 -2.76
CA PHE A 170 -26.83 13.71 -3.84
C PHE A 170 -26.15 13.87 -5.19
N LEU A 171 -26.46 12.97 -6.12
CA LEU A 171 -26.06 13.08 -7.52
C LEU A 171 -26.83 14.23 -8.19
N LEU A 172 -26.09 15.20 -8.70
CA LEU A 172 -26.65 16.34 -9.43
C LEU A 172 -26.72 16.05 -10.92
N ASP A 173 -25.66 15.50 -11.49
CA ASP A 173 -25.58 15.21 -12.92
C ASP A 173 -24.44 14.21 -13.21
N THR A 174 -24.55 13.54 -14.35
CA THR A 174 -23.55 12.63 -14.90
C THR A 174 -23.12 13.11 -16.28
N SER A 175 -21.84 13.04 -16.58
CA SER A 175 -21.25 13.51 -17.83
C SER A 175 -20.25 12.49 -18.36
N ILE A 176 -20.40 12.14 -19.64
CA ILE A 176 -19.46 11.26 -20.34
C ILE A 176 -18.30 12.11 -20.85
N VAL A 177 -17.08 11.71 -20.48
CA VAL A 177 -15.84 12.41 -20.86
C VAL A 177 -15.23 11.72 -22.07
N GLU A 178 -14.63 12.51 -22.96
CA GLU A 178 -13.93 11.97 -24.13
C GLU A 178 -12.77 11.05 -23.72
N PRO A 179 -12.49 9.98 -24.49
CA PRO A 179 -11.37 9.09 -24.21
C PRO A 179 -10.04 9.84 -24.16
N VAL A 180 -9.19 9.51 -23.18
CA VAL A 180 -7.89 10.16 -22.99
C VAL A 180 -6.78 9.13 -23.08
N ASN A 181 -5.76 9.42 -23.88
CA ASN A 181 -4.51 8.65 -23.92
C ASN A 181 -3.41 9.47 -23.28
N VAL A 182 -2.68 8.87 -22.35
CA VAL A 182 -1.56 9.50 -21.65
C VAL A 182 -0.33 8.64 -21.85
N ASP A 183 0.61 9.17 -22.61
CA ASP A 183 1.88 8.50 -22.88
C ASP A 183 2.79 8.48 -21.64
N LYS A 184 3.96 7.88 -21.80
CA LYS A 184 4.98 7.78 -20.74
C LYS A 184 5.50 9.17 -20.38
N ASN A 185 5.55 9.49 -19.09
CA ASN A 185 5.97 10.81 -18.59
C ASN A 185 5.18 11.97 -19.20
N ASP A 186 3.91 11.76 -19.51
CA ASP A 186 3.05 12.75 -20.16
C ASP A 186 1.80 13.07 -19.32
N GLN A 187 1.04 14.06 -19.79
CA GLN A 187 -0.18 14.54 -19.17
C GLN A 187 -1.34 14.59 -20.15
N GLY A 188 -2.55 14.34 -19.65
CA GLY A 188 -3.80 14.50 -20.38
C GLY A 188 -4.80 15.30 -19.56
N SER A 189 -5.90 15.72 -20.20
CA SER A 189 -6.95 16.51 -19.55
C SER A 189 -8.30 15.82 -19.70
N MET A 190 -9.05 15.76 -18.61
CA MET A 190 -10.40 15.22 -18.54
C MET A 190 -11.35 16.40 -18.28
N ILE A 191 -12.15 16.74 -19.29
CA ILE A 191 -13.07 17.87 -19.22
C ILE A 191 -14.49 17.36 -19.07
N SER A 192 -15.11 17.64 -17.93
CA SER A 192 -16.49 17.30 -17.63
C SER A 192 -17.37 18.54 -17.67
N LYS A 193 -18.56 18.40 -18.26
CA LYS A 193 -19.59 19.46 -18.29
C LYS A 193 -20.88 18.91 -17.71
N PHE A 194 -21.41 19.63 -16.73
CA PHE A 194 -22.62 19.25 -16.01
C PHE A 194 -23.68 20.33 -16.12
N ALA A 195 -24.95 19.94 -16.13
CA ALA A 195 -26.09 20.85 -16.13
C ALA A 195 -27.28 20.27 -15.37
N VAL A 196 -27.91 21.10 -14.55
CA VAL A 196 -29.19 20.80 -13.88
C VAL A 196 -30.26 21.74 -14.46
N PRO A 197 -31.47 21.24 -14.77
CA PRO A 197 -31.96 19.87 -14.53
C PRO A 197 -31.30 18.81 -15.42
N SER A 198 -30.99 17.66 -14.82
CA SER A 198 -30.42 16.47 -15.47
C SER A 198 -31.41 15.30 -15.42
N PRO A 199 -31.41 14.39 -16.40
CA PRO A 199 -32.18 13.14 -16.33
C PRO A 199 -31.70 12.20 -15.21
N ASP A 200 -30.43 12.27 -14.82
CA ASP A 200 -29.80 11.40 -13.80
C ASP A 200 -29.91 11.98 -12.38
N TYR A 201 -30.66 13.08 -12.23
CA TYR A 201 -30.83 13.81 -10.99
C TYR A 201 -31.65 13.00 -9.96
N ASP A 202 -31.12 12.84 -8.74
CA ASP A 202 -31.74 12.02 -7.69
C ASP A 202 -33.14 12.54 -7.25
N SER A 203 -34.02 11.58 -6.98
CA SER A 203 -35.42 11.68 -6.56
C SER A 203 -35.69 12.51 -5.29
N ASN A 204 -34.70 12.67 -4.40
CA ASN A 204 -34.80 13.49 -3.18
C ASN A 204 -34.63 15.00 -3.42
N LYS A 205 -35.23 15.48 -4.51
CA LYS A 205 -35.09 16.84 -5.04
C LYS A 205 -35.33 17.93 -4.01
N VAL A 206 -36.38 17.82 -3.19
CA VAL A 206 -36.80 18.91 -2.28
C VAL A 206 -35.79 19.15 -1.15
N PHE A 207 -35.31 18.09 -0.50
CA PHE A 207 -34.35 18.22 0.59
C PHE A 207 -32.97 18.66 0.11
N CYS A 208 -32.54 18.13 -1.05
CA CYS A 208 -31.31 18.53 -1.71
C CYS A 208 -31.33 20.03 -2.06
N LEU A 209 -32.39 20.51 -2.74
CA LEU A 209 -32.53 21.92 -3.12
C LEU A 209 -32.50 22.86 -1.92
N ARG A 210 -33.23 22.53 -0.84
CA ARG A 210 -33.22 23.32 0.38
C ARG A 210 -31.82 23.43 0.98
N SER A 211 -31.11 22.30 1.06
CA SER A 211 -29.73 22.27 1.59
C SER A 211 -28.77 23.09 0.75
N ILE A 212 -28.86 22.99 -0.58
CA ILE A 212 -28.06 23.79 -1.50
C ILE A 212 -28.40 25.28 -1.33
N ASN A 213 -29.68 25.65 -1.21
CA ASN A 213 -30.11 27.04 -1.04
C ASN A 213 -29.59 27.62 0.29
N GLU A 214 -29.63 26.83 1.38
CA GLU A 214 -29.08 27.22 2.67
C GLU A 214 -27.56 27.42 2.62
N ASP A 215 -26.81 26.56 1.93
CA ASP A 215 -25.36 26.71 1.78
C ASP A 215 -24.99 27.84 0.79
N TYR A 216 -25.77 28.04 -0.27
CA TYR A 216 -25.66 29.19 -1.17
C TYR A 216 -25.85 30.51 -0.41
N ALA A 217 -26.83 30.60 0.49
CA ALA A 217 -27.07 31.76 1.33
C ALA A 217 -25.91 32.05 2.31
N LYS A 218 -25.11 31.04 2.68
CA LYS A 218 -23.86 31.21 3.46
C LYS A 218 -22.69 31.70 2.61
N GLY A 219 -22.80 31.64 1.28
CA GLY A 219 -21.83 32.18 0.32
C GLY A 219 -20.86 31.16 -0.28
N SER A 220 -20.87 29.91 0.19
CA SER A 220 -19.96 28.86 -0.27
C SER A 220 -20.63 27.50 -0.32
N ILE A 221 -20.41 26.76 -1.41
CA ILE A 221 -20.88 25.38 -1.55
C ILE A 221 -19.71 24.47 -1.91
N PHE A 222 -19.66 23.29 -1.28
CA PHE A 222 -18.69 22.25 -1.60
C PHE A 222 -19.31 21.23 -2.55
N PHE A 223 -18.62 20.97 -3.65
CA PHE A 223 -18.99 19.93 -4.62
C PHE A 223 -17.91 18.86 -4.67
N ASN A 224 -18.32 17.65 -5.04
CA ASN A 224 -17.43 16.53 -5.30
C ASN A 224 -17.57 16.13 -6.77
N VAL A 225 -16.46 15.83 -7.42
CA VAL A 225 -16.46 15.24 -8.77
C VAL A 225 -15.85 13.86 -8.66
N ARG A 226 -16.60 12.85 -9.09
CA ARG A 226 -16.16 11.46 -9.13
C ARG A 226 -16.00 11.03 -10.57
N PHE A 227 -14.89 10.38 -10.90
CA PHE A 227 -14.71 9.71 -12.18
C PHE A 227 -14.71 8.21 -11.97
N GLU A 228 -15.42 7.49 -12.82
CA GLU A 228 -15.40 6.04 -12.94
C GLU A 228 -14.95 5.74 -14.38
N MET A 229 -13.82 5.05 -14.52
CA MET A 229 -13.19 4.87 -15.82
C MET A 229 -12.57 3.49 -16.00
N GLU A 230 -12.63 2.99 -17.23
CA GLU A 230 -11.87 1.83 -17.65
C GLU A 230 -10.51 2.27 -18.18
N ALA A 231 -9.45 1.87 -17.48
CA ALA A 231 -8.08 2.15 -17.82
C ALA A 231 -7.40 0.91 -18.42
N MET A 232 -6.91 1.04 -19.65
CA MET A 232 -6.02 0.10 -20.30
C MET A 232 -4.58 0.57 -20.11
N MET A 233 -3.81 -0.19 -19.34
CA MET A 233 -2.38 0.01 -19.18
C MET A 233 -1.63 -0.88 -20.16
N SER A 234 -0.65 -0.34 -20.86
CA SER A 234 0.13 -1.10 -21.83
C SER A 234 1.62 -0.78 -21.75
N SER A 235 2.46 -1.76 -22.11
CA SER A 235 3.91 -1.62 -22.23
C SER A 235 4.36 -2.26 -23.53
N GLY A 236 4.47 -1.45 -24.59
CA GLY A 236 4.66 -1.96 -25.94
C GLY A 236 3.53 -2.90 -26.36
N ASP A 237 3.84 -3.90 -27.18
CA ASP A 237 2.83 -4.83 -27.70
C ASP A 237 2.62 -6.10 -26.87
N VAL A 238 3.48 -6.34 -25.88
CA VAL A 238 3.54 -7.63 -25.18
C VAL A 238 2.69 -7.64 -23.91
N TRP A 239 2.57 -6.50 -23.22
CA TRP A 239 1.86 -6.42 -21.95
C TRP A 239 0.72 -5.41 -22.03
N ARG A 240 -0.49 -5.87 -21.73
CA ARG A 240 -1.70 -5.05 -21.60
C ARG A 240 -2.49 -5.53 -20.38
N ARG A 241 -2.99 -4.61 -19.58
CA ARG A 241 -3.84 -4.89 -18.42
C ARG A 241 -4.95 -3.86 -18.36
N GLN A 242 -6.19 -4.34 -18.31
CA GLN A 242 -7.36 -3.50 -18.06
C GLN A 242 -7.65 -3.47 -16.57
N THR A 243 -8.01 -2.31 -16.05
CA THR A 243 -8.52 -2.12 -14.69
C THR A 243 -9.59 -1.05 -14.71
N THR A 244 -10.50 -1.11 -13.74
CA THR A 244 -11.38 0.02 -13.44
C THR A 244 -10.68 0.91 -12.43
N LEU A 245 -10.74 2.22 -12.62
CA LEU A 245 -10.28 3.21 -11.66
C LEU A 245 -11.46 4.08 -11.24
N THR A 246 -11.56 4.31 -9.94
CA THR A 246 -12.41 5.38 -9.40
C THR A 246 -11.53 6.49 -8.86
N VAL A 247 -11.76 7.72 -9.35
CA VAL A 247 -11.04 8.92 -8.91
C VAL A 247 -12.03 9.84 -8.20
N LEU A 248 -11.66 10.33 -7.03
CA LEU A 248 -12.48 11.25 -6.22
C LEU A 248 -11.76 12.59 -6.05
N CYS A 249 -12.40 13.64 -6.55
CA CYS A 249 -12.01 15.03 -6.34
C CYS A 249 -12.99 15.67 -5.37
N GLU A 250 -12.65 15.67 -4.08
CA GLU A 250 -13.58 16.08 -3.01
C GLU A 250 -13.39 17.52 -2.52
N TYR A 251 -14.48 18.04 -1.95
CA TYR A 251 -14.56 19.33 -1.27
C TYR A 251 -14.16 20.52 -2.16
N LEU A 252 -14.59 20.54 -3.42
CA LEU A 252 -14.36 21.68 -4.31
C LEU A 252 -15.22 22.86 -3.86
N GLU A 253 -14.61 23.78 -3.12
CA GLU A 253 -15.28 24.96 -2.56
C GLU A 253 -15.49 26.01 -3.64
N VAL A 254 -16.76 26.28 -3.93
CA VAL A 254 -17.19 27.35 -4.83
C VAL A 254 -17.78 28.48 -4.01
N GLN A 255 -17.20 29.66 -4.17
CA GLN A 255 -17.70 30.89 -3.60
C GLN A 255 -18.56 31.60 -4.63
N PHE A 256 -19.76 32.04 -4.23
CA PHE A 256 -20.70 32.66 -5.15
C PHE A 256 -20.69 34.18 -5.01
N GLU A 257 -20.52 34.87 -6.13
CA GLU A 257 -20.62 36.32 -6.20
C GLU A 257 -22.08 36.76 -6.44
N LYS A 258 -22.35 38.06 -6.21
CA LYS A 258 -23.65 38.66 -6.54
C LYS A 258 -23.86 38.60 -8.05
N GLY A 259 -24.70 37.67 -8.51
CA GLY A 259 -24.94 37.42 -9.93
C GLY A 259 -25.02 35.94 -10.34
N GLY A 260 -24.83 35.01 -9.40
CA GLY A 260 -25.00 33.57 -9.67
C GLY A 260 -23.82 32.93 -10.39
N VAL A 261 -22.67 33.61 -10.44
CA VAL A 261 -21.41 33.02 -10.91
C VAL A 261 -20.64 32.51 -9.71
N GLY A 262 -20.28 31.23 -9.74
CA GLY A 262 -19.47 30.59 -8.72
C GLY A 262 -18.01 30.49 -9.14
N LYS A 263 -17.11 30.97 -8.28
CA LYS A 263 -15.66 30.88 -8.44
C LYS A 263 -15.10 29.85 -7.47
N TRP A 264 -14.42 28.85 -8.00
CA TRP A 264 -13.65 27.92 -7.18
C TRP A 264 -12.47 28.65 -6.52
N ASN A 265 -12.19 28.32 -5.26
CA ASN A 265 -11.09 28.94 -4.50
C ASN A 265 -9.69 28.62 -5.05
N SER A 266 -9.57 27.78 -6.09
CA SER A 266 -8.33 27.38 -6.76
C SER A 266 -7.25 26.83 -5.82
N ASN A 267 -7.65 26.33 -4.66
CA ASN A 267 -6.74 25.56 -3.82
C ASN A 267 -6.52 24.23 -4.54
N LYS A 268 -5.37 24.10 -5.21
CA LYS A 268 -4.95 22.86 -5.87
C LYS A 268 -5.19 21.69 -4.93
N ARG A 269 -6.02 20.77 -5.39
CA ARG A 269 -6.50 19.59 -4.65
C ARG A 269 -6.12 18.37 -5.47
N ASP A 270 -5.32 17.52 -4.86
CA ASP A 270 -5.07 16.19 -5.38
C ASP A 270 -6.38 15.40 -5.33
N CYS A 271 -6.74 14.78 -6.45
CA CYS A 271 -7.78 13.77 -6.46
C CYS A 271 -7.14 12.43 -6.12
N TYR A 272 -7.85 11.58 -5.40
CA TYR A 272 -7.32 10.31 -4.94
C TYR A 272 -8.03 9.14 -5.61
N LEU A 273 -7.27 8.06 -5.80
CA LEU A 273 -7.75 6.80 -6.34
C LEU A 273 -8.38 5.97 -5.22
N THR A 274 -9.56 5.42 -5.49
CA THR A 274 -10.16 4.39 -4.66
C THR A 274 -10.19 3.07 -5.42
N ASN A 275 -9.89 1.99 -4.70
CA ASN A 275 -9.88 0.63 -5.20
C ASN A 275 -11.19 -0.08 -4.82
#